data_AF-A0A963IRX2-F1
#
_entry.id   AF-A0A963IRX2-F1
#
_cell.length_a   1.000
_cell.length_b   1.000
_cell.length_c   1.000
_cell.angle_alpha   90.00
_cell.angle_beta   90.00
_cell.angle_gamma   90.00
#
_symmetry.space_group_name_H-M   'P 1'
#
loop_
_entity.id
_entity.type
_entity.pdbx_description
1 polymer ?
#
loop_
_entity_poly.entity_id
_entity_poly.type
_entity_poly.pdbx_seq_one_letter_code
_entity_poly.pdbx_strand_id
1 'polypeptide(L)' 'RAARSEIAAYALMVEGKDEAAVAFYRHHGFIALPDSPLTLFLPLATALSARKTDNKAR' A
#
# COMPACT_ATOMS: atom_id res chain seq x y z
N ARG A 1 7.14 11.70 5.19
CA ARG A 1 7.21 11.34 6.62
C ARG A 1 5.98 10.48 7.02
N ALA A 2 5.74 9.35 6.34
CA ALA A 2 4.64 8.42 6.69
C ALA A 2 5.13 7.06 7.19
N ALA A 3 6.41 6.74 7.01
CA ALA A 3 7.00 5.44 7.38
C ALA A 3 7.47 5.34 8.85
N ARG A 4 7.25 6.39 9.66
CA ARG A 4 7.66 6.46 11.07
C ARG A 4 6.55 7.17 11.86
N SER A 5 5.46 6.46 12.11
CA SER A 5 4.49 6.85 13.13
C SER A 5 4.44 5.74 14.15
N GLU A 6 4.74 6.08 15.41
CA GLU A 6 4.51 5.25 16.60
C GLU A 6 3.01 5.20 16.93
N ILE A 7 2.21 4.85 15.94
CA ILE A 7 0.80 4.47 16.07
C ILE A 7 0.78 3.05 15.53
N ALA A 8 0.18 2.11 16.25
CA ALA A 8 0.01 0.72 15.79
C ALA A 8 -0.92 0.68 14.56
N ALA A 9 -0.39 1.13 13.41
CA ALA A 9 -1.02 1.04 12.12
C ALA A 9 -0.64 -0.32 11.51
N TYR A 10 -1.59 -0.96 10.85
CA TYR A 10 -1.37 -2.27 10.21
C TYR A 10 -1.31 -2.17 8.69
N ALA A 11 -2.04 -1.23 8.09
CA ALA A 11 -2.12 -1.03 6.65
C ALA A 11 -2.33 0.44 6.26
N LEU A 12 -1.97 0.78 5.01
CA LEU A 12 -2.30 2.04 4.35
C LEU A 12 -3.55 1.84 3.49
N MET A 13 -4.60 2.64 3.68
CA MET A 13 -5.80 2.60 2.83
C MET A 13 -5.77 3.67 1.75
N VAL A 14 -6.30 3.35 0.57
CA VAL A 14 -6.49 4.27 -0.56
C VAL A 14 -7.84 4.04 -1.22
N GLU A 15 -8.41 5.10 -1.78
CA GLU A 15 -9.58 5.04 -2.66
C GLU A 15 -9.11 5.31 -4.10
N GLY A 16 -9.36 4.38 -5.00
CA GLY A 16 -9.10 4.50 -6.43
C GLY A 16 -10.19 5.34 -7.09
N LYS A 17 -9.78 6.34 -7.87
CA LYS A 17 -10.73 7.18 -8.63
C LYS A 17 -11.47 6.43 -9.74
N ASP A 18 -10.85 5.38 -10.28
CA ASP A 18 -11.33 4.57 -11.41
C ASP A 18 -10.59 3.22 -11.44
N GLU A 19 -11.00 2.33 -12.34
CA GLU A 19 -10.39 1.00 -12.49
C GLU A 19 -8.91 1.05 -12.89
N ALA A 20 -8.50 2.08 -13.64
CA ALA A 20 -7.10 2.27 -14.00
C ALA A 20 -6.24 2.58 -12.77
N ALA A 21 -6.74 3.41 -11.85
CA ALA A 21 -6.12 3.66 -10.56
C ALA A 21 -6.05 2.39 -9.70
N VAL A 22 -7.13 1.58 -9.67
CA VAL A 22 -7.13 0.28 -8.97
C VAL A 22 -6.05 -0.64 -9.53
N ALA A 23 -5.93 -0.75 -10.86
CA ALA A 23 -4.91 -1.58 -11.51
C ALA A 23 -3.49 -1.12 -11.17
N PHE A 24 -3.25 0.20 -11.17
CA PHE A 24 -1.98 0.79 -10.74
C PHE A 24 -1.64 0.43 -9.29
N TYR A 25 -2.58 0.61 -8.36
CA TYR A 25 -2.34 0.28 -6.95
C TYR A 25 -2.13 -1.22 -6.72
N ARG A 26 -2.89 -2.09 -7.39
CA ARG A 26 -2.68 -3.54 -7.34
C ARG A 26 -1.29 -3.95 -7.81
N HIS A 27 -0.77 -3.32 -8.86
CA HIS A 27 0.58 -3.56 -9.33
C HIS A 27 1.65 -3.24 -8.27
N HIS A 28 1.38 -2.24 -7.41
CA HIS A 28 2.25 -1.87 -6.29
C HIS A 28 1.97 -2.65 -4.99
N GLY A 29 1.22 -3.75 -5.07
CA GLY A 29 0.98 -4.66 -3.94
C GLY A 29 -0.21 -4.29 -3.06
N PHE A 30 -1.03 -3.32 -3.45
CA PHE A 30 -2.30 -3.07 -2.77
C PHE A 30 -3.33 -4.16 -3.07
N ILE A 31 -4.20 -4.43 -2.10
CA ILE A 31 -5.25 -5.43 -2.15
C ILE A 31 -6.59 -4.70 -2.12
N ALA A 32 -7.45 -4.93 -3.11
CA ALA A 32 -8.79 -4.35 -3.14
C ALA A 32 -9.74 -5.08 -2.20
N LEU A 33 -10.70 -4.37 -1.61
CA LEU A 33 -11.76 -5.00 -0.83
C LEU A 33 -12.75 -5.73 -1.76
N PRO A 34 -13.25 -6.92 -1.35
CA PRO A 34 -14.14 -7.72 -2.19
C PRO A 34 -15.46 -7.01 -2.50
N ASP A 35 -16.03 -6.30 -1.51
CA ASP A 35 -17.32 -5.61 -1.64
C ASP A 35 -17.16 -4.14 -2.04
N SER A 36 -15.93 -3.65 -2.17
CA SER A 36 -15.63 -2.25 -2.51
C SER A 36 -14.35 -2.20 -3.34
N PRO A 37 -14.41 -2.57 -4.63
CA PRO A 37 -13.22 -2.79 -5.46
C PRO A 37 -12.40 -1.53 -5.74
N LEU A 38 -12.97 -0.33 -5.52
CA LEU A 38 -12.27 0.94 -5.57
C LEU A 38 -11.50 1.24 -4.28
N THR A 39 -11.84 0.61 -3.17
CA THR A 39 -11.10 0.76 -1.90
C THR A 39 -10.02 -0.31 -1.81
N LEU A 40 -8.78 0.11 -1.57
CA LEU A 40 -7.66 -0.80 -1.43
C LEU A 40 -6.87 -0.55 -0.15
N PHE A 41 -6.12 -1.56 0.29
CA PHE A 41 -5.16 -1.43 1.38
C PHE A 41 -3.81 -2.07 1.04
N LEU A 42 -2.73 -1.54 1.61
CA LEU A 42 -1.39 -2.10 1.55
C LEU A 42 -0.92 -2.43 2.98
N PRO A 43 -0.65 -3.70 3.32
CA PRO A 43 -0.07 -4.05 4.61
C PRO A 43 1.27 -3.33 4.84
N LEU A 44 1.48 -2.78 6.04
CA LEU A 44 2.72 -2.07 6.35
C LEU A 44 3.94 -3.00 6.35
N ALA A 45 3.76 -4.29 6.63
CA ALA A 45 4.82 -5.29 6.47
C ALA A 45 5.40 -5.31 5.03
N THR A 46 4.52 -5.19 4.03
CA THR A 46 4.90 -5.09 2.61
C THR A 46 5.58 -3.75 2.32
N ALA A 47 5.01 -2.65 2.81
CA ALA A 47 5.56 -1.30 2.59
C ALA A 47 6.96 -1.11 3.21
N LEU A 48 7.19 -1.69 4.39
CA LEU A 48 8.49 -1.65 5.07
C LEU A 48 9.54 -2.53 4.34
N SER A 49 9.12 -3.65 3.78
CA SER A 49 10.00 -4.55 3.02
C SER A 49 10.51 -3.88 1.73
N ALA A 50 9.63 -3.19 0.99
CA ALA A 50 10.01 -2.45 -0.22
C ALA A 50 11.13 -1.44 0.05
N ARG A 51 11.08 -0.69 1.16
CA ARG A 51 12.13 0.27 1.54
C ARG A 51 13.46 -0.39 1.88
N LYS A 52 13.43 -1.61 2.44
CA LYS A 52 14.64 -2.32 2.84
C LYS A 52 15.48 -2.71 1.61
N THR A 53 14.83 -3.01 0.49
CA THR A 53 15.48 -3.32 -0.79
C THR A 53 16.18 -2.09 -1.38
N ASP A 54 15.51 -0.93 -1.38
CA ASP A 54 16.10 0.33 -1.90
C ASP A 54 17.31 0.82 -1.09
N ASN A 55 17.33 0.59 0.23
CA ASN A 55 18.42 1.04 1.10
C ASN A 55 19.61 0.06 1.12
N LYS A 56 19.48 -1.15 0.56
CA LYS A 56 20.59 -2.12 0.48
C LYS A 56 21.41 -1.96 -0.81
N ALA A 57 20.88 -1.22 -1.79
CA ALA A 57 21.53 -0.93 -3.07
C ALA A 57 22.20 0.47 -3.12
N ARG A 58 22.23 1.17 -1.98
CA ARG A 58 23.00 2.42 -1.75
C ARG A 58 24.04 2.15 -0.69
#